data_AF-A0A1G8MEZ8-F1
#
_entry.id   AF-A0A1G8MEZ8-F1
#
_cell.length_a   1.000
_cell.length_b   1.000
_cell.length_c   1.000
_cell.angle_alpha   90.00
_cell.angle_beta   90.00
_cell.angle_gamma   90.00
#
_symmetry.space_group_name_H-M   'P 1'
#
loop_
_entity.id
_entity.type
_entity.pdbx_description
1 polymer ?
#
loop_
_entity_poly.entity_id
_entity_poly.type
_entity_poly.pdbx_seq_one_letter_code
_entity_poly.pdbx_strand_id
1 'polypeptide(L)'
;MSDDPLADWRAAIKSRDDLITDPEGHRAKLVGLAMLAGRMHQVGEEELNEMLELSDAARLWALVEWEEAERIGLFSSGATDRADGLQVIKGRG
;
A
#
# COMPACT_ATOMS: atom_id res chain seq x y z
N MET A 1 6.18 21.03 -7.78
CA MET A 1 6.26 20.59 -6.35
C MET A 1 4.84 20.66 -5.81
N SER A 2 4.46 19.79 -4.87
CA SER A 2 3.13 19.85 -4.26
C SER A 2 2.93 21.19 -3.54
N ASP A 3 1.74 21.77 -3.69
CA ASP A 3 1.36 23.03 -3.03
C ASP A 3 0.97 22.81 -1.54
N ASP A 4 0.59 21.58 -1.16
CA ASP A 4 0.33 21.18 0.22
C ASP A 4 0.80 19.72 0.47
N PRO A 5 2.10 19.52 0.77
CA PRO A 5 2.68 18.19 0.89
C PRO A 5 2.16 17.42 2.10
N LEU A 6 1.73 18.08 3.18
CA LEU A 6 1.10 17.41 4.32
C LEU A 6 -0.28 16.84 3.96
N ALA A 7 -1.09 17.59 3.22
CA ALA A 7 -2.38 17.07 2.75
C ALA A 7 -2.19 15.88 1.79
N ASP A 8 -1.25 16.01 0.85
CA ASP A 8 -0.92 14.93 -0.08
C ASP A 8 -0.37 13.70 0.65
N TRP A 9 0.47 13.88 1.68
CA TRP A 9 0.97 12.77 2.49
C TRP A 9 -0.17 12.04 3.21
N ARG A 10 -1.10 12.79 3.82
CA ARG A 10 -2.28 12.24 4.51
C ARG A 10 -3.22 11.49 3.58
N ALA A 11 -3.30 11.90 2.32
CA ALA A 11 -4.04 11.16 1.29
C ALA A 11 -3.29 9.90 0.86
N ALA A 12 -1.99 10.02 0.59
CA ALA A 12 -1.15 8.92 0.12
C ALA A 12 -1.07 7.77 1.12
N ILE A 13 -0.90 8.04 2.42
CA ILE A 13 -0.78 7.00 3.46
C ILE A 13 -2.06 6.18 3.61
N LYS A 14 -3.20 6.71 3.17
CA LYS A 14 -4.51 6.01 3.18
C LYS A 14 -4.81 5.27 1.88
N SER A 15 -3.97 5.44 0.85
CA SER A 15 -4.16 4.80 -0.45
C SER A 15 -3.66 3.36 -0.40
N ARG A 16 -4.53 2.48 0.10
CA ARG A 16 -4.21 1.06 0.30
C ARG A 16 -3.81 0.36 -1.00
N ASP A 17 -4.54 0.62 -2.07
CA ASP A 17 -4.34 -0.05 -3.35
C ASP A 17 -2.99 0.35 -3.98
N ASP A 18 -2.59 1.62 -3.87
CA ASP A 18 -1.27 2.08 -4.30
C ASP A 18 -0.15 1.48 -3.44
N LEU A 19 -0.35 1.45 -2.11
CA LEU A 19 0.58 0.85 -1.16
C LEU A 19 0.87 -0.60 -1.48
N ILE A 20 -0.18 -1.39 -1.74
CA ILE A 20 -0.03 -2.78 -2.16
C ILE A 20 0.65 -2.80 -3.52
N THR A 21 0.12 -2.14 -4.56
CA THR A 21 0.60 -2.32 -5.95
C THR A 21 2.09 -2.00 -6.15
N ASP A 22 2.62 -0.96 -5.51
CA ASP A 22 4.03 -0.59 -5.57
C ASP A 22 4.53 -0.11 -4.19
N PRO A 23 4.88 -1.05 -3.28
CA PRO A 23 5.23 -0.71 -1.91
C PRO A 23 6.46 0.20 -1.80
N GLU A 24 7.47 -0.02 -2.66
CA GLU A 24 8.71 0.74 -2.61
C GLU A 24 8.55 2.12 -3.25
N GLY A 25 7.89 2.22 -4.41
CA GLY A 25 7.61 3.51 -5.05
C GLY A 25 6.68 4.37 -4.18
N HIS A 26 5.69 3.76 -3.53
CA HIS A 26 4.79 4.50 -2.66
C HIS A 26 5.45 4.94 -1.35
N ARG A 27 6.36 4.12 -0.80
CA ARG A 27 7.22 4.56 0.31
C ARG A 27 8.08 5.76 -0.07
N ALA A 28 8.75 5.71 -1.23
CA ALA A 28 9.59 6.82 -1.69
C ALA A 28 8.77 8.12 -1.85
N LYS A 29 7.53 8.01 -2.34
CA LYS A 29 6.57 9.13 -2.41
C LYS A 29 6.24 9.68 -1.02
N LEU A 30 5.90 8.83 -0.05
CA LEU A 30 5.58 9.24 1.33
C LEU A 30 6.77 9.94 1.99
N VAL A 31 7.98 9.39 1.87
CA VAL A 31 9.21 10.01 2.40
C VAL A 31 9.45 11.37 1.73
N GLY A 32 9.28 11.47 0.41
CA GLY A 32 9.44 12.73 -0.32
C GLY A 32 8.48 13.82 0.14
N LEU A 33 7.20 13.47 0.38
CA LEU A 33 6.18 14.37 0.88
C LEU A 33 6.43 14.78 2.34
N ALA A 34 6.80 13.83 3.21
CA ALA A 34 7.16 14.12 4.60
C ALA A 34 8.34 15.09 4.69
N MET A 35 9.41 14.81 3.94
CA MET A 35 10.58 15.69 3.86
C MET A 35 10.24 17.08 3.31
N LEU A 36 9.29 17.17 2.36
CA LEU A 36 8.84 18.46 1.84
C LEU A 36 7.99 19.23 2.84
N ALA A 37 7.08 18.56 3.57
CA ALA A 37 6.28 19.14 4.63
C ALA A 37 7.16 19.68 5.78
N GLY A 38 8.20 18.94 6.17
CA GLY A 38 9.18 19.41 7.15
C GLY A 38 9.96 20.65 6.69
N ARG A 39 10.42 20.68 5.42
CA ARG A 39 11.08 21.86 4.84
C ARG A 39 10.16 23.08 4.73
N MET A 40 8.87 22.86 4.58
CA MET A 40 7.85 23.92 4.54
C MET A 40 7.35 24.30 5.94
N HIS A 41 7.91 23.72 7.01
CA HIS A 41 7.50 23.93 8.39
C HIS A 41 5.99 23.65 8.64
N GLN A 42 5.40 22.73 7.87
CA GLN A 42 4.03 22.28 8.10
C GLN A 42 3.93 21.31 9.29
N VAL A 43 5.06 20.72 9.68
CA VAL A 43 5.20 19.78 10.80
C VAL A 43 6.52 20.05 11.54
N GLY A 44 6.56 19.71 12.82
CA GLY A 44 7.78 19.74 13.65
C GLY A 44 8.71 18.56 13.39
N GLU A 45 9.87 18.55 14.05
CA GLU A 45 10.87 17.46 13.90
C GLU A 45 10.34 16.12 14.41
N GLU A 46 9.61 16.11 15.52
CA GLU A 46 9.01 14.90 16.10
C GLU A 46 7.93 14.32 15.16
N GLU A 47 7.02 15.17 14.68
CA GLU A 47 6.00 14.78 13.69
C GLU A 47 6.63 14.31 12.38
N LEU A 48 7.72 14.93 11.92
CA LEU A 48 8.46 14.46 10.75
C LEU A 48 9.04 13.06 10.97
N ASN A 49 9.61 12.80 12.14
CA ASN A 49 10.12 11.48 12.47
C ASN A 49 9.00 10.42 12.46
N GLU A 50 7.86 10.72 13.08
CA GLU A 50 6.68 9.84 13.04
C GLU A 50 6.18 9.58 11.62
N MET A 51 6.16 10.60 10.76
CA MET A 51 5.76 10.44 9.36
C MET A 51 6.71 9.50 8.60
N LEU A 52 8.02 9.55 8.87
CA LEU A 52 8.99 8.65 8.24
C LEU A 52 8.82 7.21 8.75
N GLU A 53 8.63 7.03 10.05
CA GLU A 53 8.36 5.72 10.65
C GLU A 53 7.07 5.09 10.12
N LEU A 54 6.00 5.89 9.99
CA LEU A 54 4.73 5.44 9.40
C LEU A 54 4.89 5.07 7.92
N SER A 55 5.77 5.75 7.18
CA SER A 55 6.07 5.43 5.79
C SER A 55 6.76 4.07 5.67
N ASP A 56 7.68 3.75 6.58
CA ASP A 56 8.34 2.45 6.65
C ASP A 56 7.36 1.34 7.09
N ALA A 57 6.52 1.62 8.09
CA ALA A 57 5.49 0.69 8.56
C ALA A 57 4.47 0.36 7.47
N ALA A 58 4.03 1.35 6.69
CA ALA A 58 3.11 1.15 5.58
C ALA A 58 3.72 0.26 4.49
N ARG A 59 5.02 0.41 4.20
CA ARG A 59 5.73 -0.49 3.28
C ARG A 59 5.76 -1.93 3.81
N LEU A 60 6.11 -2.11 5.08
CA LEU A 60 6.17 -3.44 5.69
C LEU A 60 4.81 -4.13 5.65
N TRP A 61 3.73 -3.41 5.97
CA TRP A 61 2.38 -3.91 5.87
C TRP A 61 2.04 -4.32 4.42
N ALA A 62 2.33 -3.49 3.43
CA ALA A 62 2.05 -3.80 2.03
C ALA A 62 2.81 -5.02 1.50
N LEU A 63 4.05 -5.23 1.93
CA LEU A 63 4.83 -6.43 1.58
C LEU A 63 4.21 -7.70 2.18
N VAL A 64 3.73 -7.63 3.43
CA VAL A 64 3.02 -8.74 4.06
C VAL A 64 1.73 -9.06 3.30
N GLU A 65 0.93 -8.05 2.93
CA GLU A 65 -0.31 -8.26 2.15
C GLU A 65 -0.03 -8.92 0.79
N TRP A 66 1.08 -8.58 0.13
CA TRP A 66 1.52 -9.27 -1.09
C TRP A 66 1.80 -10.75 -0.84
N GLU A 67 2.60 -11.06 0.17
CA GLU A 67 2.92 -12.45 0.55
C GLU A 67 1.65 -13.23 0.92
N GLU A 68 0.71 -12.60 1.62
CA GLU A 68 -0.56 -13.22 1.98
C GLU A 68 -1.46 -13.45 0.75
N ALA A 69 -1.52 -12.50 -0.17
CA ALA A 69 -2.30 -12.60 -1.39
C ALA A 69 -1.73 -13.66 -2.35
N GLU A 70 -0.40 -13.80 -2.45
CA GLU A 70 0.24 -14.93 -3.12
C GLU A 70 -0.11 -16.26 -2.45
N ARG A 71 -0.02 -16.33 -1.12
CA ARG A 71 -0.30 -17.55 -0.33
C ARG A 71 -1.74 -18.04 -0.51
N ILE A 72 -2.73 -17.15 -0.59
CA ILE A 72 -4.15 -17.52 -0.80
C ILE A 72 -4.52 -17.68 -2.28
N GLY A 73 -3.56 -17.50 -3.19
CA GLY A 73 -3.74 -17.70 -4.62
C GLY A 73 -4.52 -16.60 -5.33
N LEU A 74 -4.67 -15.41 -4.74
CA LEU A 74 -5.49 -14.31 -5.26
C LEU A 74 -5.00 -13.79 -6.63
N PHE A 75 -3.68 -13.82 -6.85
CA PHE A 75 -3.05 -13.37 -8.10
C PHE A 75 -2.73 -14.50 -9.09
N SER A 76 -3.23 -15.72 -8.83
CA SER A 76 -3.09 -16.88 -9.72
C SER A 76 -3.98 -16.77 -10.96
N SER A 77 -3.81 -15.72 -11.76
CA SER A 77 -4.31 -15.70 -13.14
C SER A 77 -3.39 -16.56 -13.99
N GLY A 78 -3.54 -17.88 -13.87
CA GLY A 78 -2.64 -18.84 -14.51
C GLY A 78 -2.85 -20.32 -14.17
N ALA A 79 -3.93 -20.70 -13.49
CA ALA A 79 -4.44 -22.07 -13.57
C ALA A 79 -5.47 -22.17 -14.72
N THR A 80 -5.11 -21.70 -15.92
CA THR A 80 -5.70 -22.29 -17.11
C THR A 80 -5.23 -23.74 -17.15
N ASP A 81 -6.19 -24.64 -16.96
CA ASP A 81 -6.09 -26.10 -17.07
C ASP A 81 -5.65 -26.86 -15.80
N ARG A 82 -6.43 -26.71 -14.72
CA ARG A 82 -6.82 -27.92 -13.96
C ARG A 82 -8.20 -28.36 -14.43
N ALA A 83 -8.20 -29.19 -15.46
CA ALA A 83 -9.23 -30.18 -15.67
C ALA A 83 -9.26 -31.14 -14.45
N ASP A 84 -9.74 -30.69 -13.29
CA ASP A 84 -10.01 -31.52 -12.13
C ASP A 84 -11.05 -30.86 -11.22
N GLY A 85 -12.33 -31.06 -11.58
CA GLY A 85 -13.34 -31.41 -10.59
C GLY A 85 -14.03 -30.32 -9.77
N LEU A 86 -14.21 -29.08 -10.24
CA LEU A 86 -15.09 -28.14 -9.53
C LEU A 86 -16.57 -28.55 -9.66
N GLN A 87 -17.15 -29.07 -8.57
CA GLN A 87 -18.58 -29.29 -8.44
C GLN A 87 -19.32 -27.95 -8.32
N VAL A 88 -20.21 -27.69 -9.28
CA VAL A 88 -21.17 -26.58 -9.22
C VAL A 88 -22.30 -26.96 -8.26
N ILE A 89 -22.36 -26.32 -7.10
CA ILE A 89 -23.51 -26.46 -6.18
C ILE A 89 -24.67 -25.66 -6.77
N LYS A 90 -25.58 -26.34 -7.45
CA LYS A 90 -26.83 -25.74 -7.94
C LYS A 90 -27.80 -25.60 -6.75
N GLY A 91 -27.95 -24.39 -6.24
CA GLY A 91 -28.99 -24.06 -5.26
C GLY A 91 -30.37 -24.42 -5.82
N ARG A 92 -31.13 -25.24 -5.08
CA ARG A 92 -32.53 -25.53 -5.36
C ARG A 92 -33.37 -24.51 -4.59
N GLY A 93 -34.28 -23.84 -5.31
CA GLY A 93 -35.16 -22.80 -4.78
C GLY A 93 -36.22 -23.30 -3.81
#